data_AF-A0A182T0D5-F1
#
_entry.id   AF-A0A182T0D5-F1
#
_cell.length_a   1.000
_cell.length_b   1.000
_cell.length_c   1.000
_cell.angle_alpha   90.00
_cell.angle_beta   90.00
_cell.angle_gamma   90.00
#
_symmetry.space_group_name_H-M   'P 1'
#
loop_
_entity.id
_entity.type
_entity.pdbx_description
1 polymer ?
#
loop_
_entity_poly.entity_id
_entity_poly.type
_entity_poly.pdbx_seq_one_letter_code
_entity_poly.pdbx_strand_id
1 'polypeptide(L)'
;MFVATLTFIVLAISVALYVYVERFSKILKHSGKLGGPRAYPLIGNGLLFAGKTPAGRLIQQYGKCFRLWLGTQMLIVITEPKDIEVLLSSNKYIDKSIEYDFIRPWLGEGLLTSTGRKWHTHRKVITPTFHFKILEQFVEIFDQQSN
;
A
#
# COMPACT_ATOMS: atom_id res chain seq x y z
N MET A 1 -38.75 -17.15 18.25
CA MET A 1 -37.43 -16.59 18.64
C MET A 1 -36.42 -16.63 17.50
N PHE A 2 -36.17 -17.78 16.85
CA PHE A 2 -35.19 -17.92 15.77
C PHE A 2 -35.44 -17.01 14.53
N VAL A 3 -36.70 -16.85 14.12
CA VAL A 3 -37.05 -15.98 12.97
C VAL A 3 -36.79 -14.50 13.28
N ALA A 4 -37.05 -14.07 14.51
CA ALA A 4 -36.82 -12.69 14.95
C ALA A 4 -35.32 -12.36 15.05
N THR A 5 -34.49 -13.31 15.50
CA THR A 5 -33.04 -13.11 15.55
C THR A 5 -32.44 -13.09 14.15
N LEU A 6 -32.88 -13.97 13.24
CA LEU A 6 -32.42 -13.98 11.85
C LEU A 6 -32.75 -12.67 11.13
N THR A 7 -33.98 -12.18 11.27
CA THR A 7 -34.42 -10.93 10.65
C THR A 7 -33.63 -9.72 11.19
N PHE A 8 -33.36 -9.67 12.49
CA PHE A 8 -32.52 -8.62 13.08
C PHE A 8 -31.09 -8.64 12.52
N ILE A 9 -30.49 -9.82 12.37
CA ILE A 9 -29.14 -9.97 11.79
C ILE A 9 -29.13 -9.50 10.34
N VAL A 10 -30.10 -9.91 9.53
CA VAL A 10 -30.20 -9.48 8.12
C VAL A 10 -30.37 -7.97 8.00
N LEU A 11 -31.20 -7.37 8.87
CA LEU A 11 -31.37 -5.92 8.90
C LEU A 11 -30.06 -5.21 9.28
N ALA A 12 -29.37 -5.69 10.31
CA ALA A 12 -28.10 -5.12 10.76
C ALA A 12 -27.02 -5.19 9.65
N ILE A 13 -26.91 -6.34 8.98
CA ILE A 13 -26.00 -6.51 7.83
C ILE A 13 -26.38 -5.56 6.69
N SER A 14 -27.66 -5.44 6.37
CA SER A 14 -28.14 -4.56 5.29
C SER A 14 -27.83 -3.10 5.58
N VAL A 15 -28.04 -2.64 6.82
CA VAL A 15 -27.67 -1.28 7.26
C VAL A 15 -26.16 -1.07 7.19
N ALA A 16 -25.37 -2.04 7.67
CA ALA A 16 -23.91 -1.98 7.60
C ALA A 16 -23.40 -1.90 6.15
N LEU A 17 -23.97 -2.70 5.25
CA LEU A 17 -23.65 -2.67 3.81
C LEU A 17 -24.04 -1.33 3.18
N TYR A 18 -25.22 -0.80 3.50
CA TYR A 18 -25.66 0.51 3.00
C TYR A 18 -24.69 1.62 3.44
N VAL A 19 -24.37 1.69 4.73
CA VAL A 19 -23.42 2.67 5.27
C VAL A 19 -22.05 2.53 4.62
N TYR A 20 -21.58 1.29 4.42
CA TYR A 20 -20.32 1.00 3.74
C TYR A 20 -20.31 1.50 2.29
N VAL A 21 -21.35 1.19 1.51
CA VAL A 21 -21.48 1.62 0.10
C VAL A 21 -21.60 3.14 0.00
N GLU A 22 -22.32 3.77 0.92
CA GLU A 22 -22.45 5.24 0.95
C GLU A 22 -21.09 5.90 1.24
N ARG A 23 -20.32 5.39 2.21
CA ARG A 23 -18.96 5.86 2.49
C ARG A 23 -18.04 5.68 1.30
N PHE A 24 -18.03 4.50 0.68
CA PHE A 24 -17.25 4.23 -0.52
C PHE A 24 -17.60 5.21 -1.65
N SER A 25 -18.89 5.43 -1.88
CA SER A 25 -19.38 6.37 -2.91
C SER A 25 -18.95 7.81 -2.61
N LYS A 26 -18.97 8.24 -1.35
CA LYS A 26 -18.48 9.56 -0.94
C LYS A 26 -16.98 9.69 -1.24
N ILE A 27 -16.15 8.72 -0.86
CA ILE A 27 -14.70 8.76 -1.13
C ILE A 27 -14.43 8.80 -2.64
N LEU A 28 -15.18 8.01 -3.42
CA LEU A 28 -15.06 7.98 -4.88
C LEU A 28 -15.41 9.34 -5.52
N LYS A 29 -16.43 10.03 -5.01
CA LYS A 29 -16.80 11.39 -5.46
C LYS A 29 -15.68 12.40 -5.20
N HIS A 30 -15.07 12.39 -4.01
CA HIS A 30 -14.00 13.33 -3.65
C HIS A 30 -12.70 13.05 -4.40
N SER A 31 -12.38 11.77 -4.61
CA SER A 31 -11.20 11.33 -5.37
C SER A 31 -11.39 11.39 -6.89
N GLY A 32 -12.58 11.75 -7.38
CA GLY A 32 -12.88 11.85 -8.81
C GLY A 32 -11.97 12.82 -9.57
N LYS A 33 -11.41 13.84 -8.90
CA LYS A 33 -10.46 14.79 -9.49
C LYS A 33 -9.12 14.16 -9.90
N LEU A 34 -8.74 13.05 -9.29
CA LEU A 34 -7.49 12.35 -9.59
C LEU A 34 -7.61 11.45 -10.85
N GLY A 35 -8.79 11.30 -11.45
CA GLY A 35 -9.00 10.31 -12.51
C GLY A 35 -8.89 8.87 -12.01
N GLY A 36 -8.56 7.92 -12.88
CA GLY A 36 -8.38 6.50 -12.54
C GLY A 36 -9.57 5.59 -12.89
N PRO A 37 -9.36 4.26 -12.91
CA PRO A 37 -10.36 3.30 -13.34
C PRO A 37 -11.59 3.26 -12.46
N ARG A 38 -12.70 2.75 -13.01
CA ARG A 38 -13.94 2.52 -12.27
C ARG A 38 -13.67 1.46 -11.19
N ALA A 39 -13.96 1.82 -9.94
CA ALA A 39 -13.82 0.93 -8.78
C ALA A 39 -15.20 0.49 -8.30
N TYR A 40 -15.31 -0.77 -7.88
CA TYR A 40 -16.53 -1.33 -7.32
C TYR A 40 -16.41 -1.48 -5.80
N PRO A 41 -17.50 -1.39 -5.04
CA PRO A 41 -17.48 -1.69 -3.61
C PRO A 41 -16.88 -3.08 -3.35
N LEU A 42 -16.16 -3.25 -2.23
CA LEU A 42 -15.48 -4.47 -1.77
C LEU A 42 -14.30 -4.95 -2.63
N ILE A 43 -14.41 -4.98 -3.95
CA ILE A 43 -13.37 -5.52 -4.86
C ILE A 43 -12.41 -4.42 -5.36
N GLY A 44 -12.88 -3.17 -5.42
CA GLY A 44 -12.11 -2.05 -5.94
C GLY A 44 -11.79 -2.24 -7.42
N ASN A 45 -10.50 -2.26 -7.75
CA ASN A 45 -9.96 -2.53 -9.08
C ASN A 45 -9.36 -3.95 -9.22
N GLY A 46 -9.61 -4.86 -8.26
CA GLY A 46 -9.01 -6.20 -8.23
C GLY A 46 -9.12 -6.97 -9.56
N LEU A 47 -10.24 -6.84 -10.28
CA LEU A 47 -10.44 -7.49 -11.59
C LEU A 47 -9.43 -7.07 -12.66
N LEU A 48 -8.88 -5.84 -12.59
CA LEU A 48 -7.84 -5.39 -13.53
C LEU A 48 -6.54 -6.19 -13.36
N PHE A 49 -6.25 -6.62 -12.13
CA PHE A 49 -5.04 -7.37 -11.80
C PHE A 49 -5.18 -8.86 -12.09
N ALA A 50 -6.40 -9.41 -11.97
CA ALA A 50 -6.69 -10.77 -12.43
C ALA A 50 -6.41 -10.95 -13.93
N GLY A 51 -6.68 -9.92 -14.74
CA GLY A 51 -6.36 -9.87 -16.16
C GLY A 51 -4.89 -9.55 -16.50
N LYS A 52 -3.98 -9.53 -15.50
CA LYS A 52 -2.56 -9.15 -15.65
C LYS A 52 -2.36 -7.83 -16.41
N THR A 53 -3.22 -6.84 -16.19
CA THR A 53 -3.08 -5.54 -16.86
C THR A 53 -1.72 -4.94 -16.48
N PRO A 54 -0.81 -4.67 -17.44
CA PRO A 54 0.50 -4.11 -17.12
C PRO A 54 0.35 -2.73 -16.50
N ALA A 55 1.11 -2.44 -15.44
CA ALA A 55 1.09 -1.14 -14.77
C ALA A 55 1.33 0.03 -15.75
N GLY A 56 2.22 -0.16 -16.73
CA GLY A 56 2.50 0.82 -17.78
C GLY A 56 1.26 1.24 -18.59
N ARG A 57 0.29 0.33 -18.80
CA ARG A 57 -0.96 0.65 -19.52
C ARG A 57 -1.83 1.60 -18.70
N LEU A 58 -1.90 1.41 -17.38
CA LEU A 58 -2.65 2.29 -16.48
C LEU A 58 -2.04 3.69 -16.43
N ILE A 59 -0.71 3.77 -16.40
CA ILE A 59 0.02 5.05 -16.44
C ILE A 59 -0.24 5.78 -17.76
N GLN A 60 -0.17 5.07 -18.89
CA GLN A 60 -0.48 5.66 -20.21
C GLN A 60 -1.93 6.18 -20.28
N GLN A 61 -2.89 5.46 -19.67
CA GLN A 61 -4.30 5.79 -19.76
C GLN A 61 -4.72 6.93 -18.81
N TYR A 62 -4.19 6.95 -17.59
CA TYR A 62 -4.63 7.89 -16.54
C TYR A 62 -3.60 8.98 -16.21
N GLY A 63 -2.42 8.91 -16.81
CA GLY A 63 -1.39 9.93 -16.69
C GLY A 63 -0.56 9.83 -15.40
N LYS A 64 -0.14 10.99 -14.91
CA LYS A 64 0.93 11.13 -13.91
C LYS A 64 0.49 10.93 -12.46
N CYS A 65 -0.79 11.13 -12.18
CA CYS A 65 -1.36 10.98 -10.85
C CYS A 65 -2.77 10.44 -10.99
N PHE A 66 -3.03 9.25 -10.45
CA PHE A 66 -4.35 8.63 -10.52
C PHE A 66 -4.64 7.71 -9.35
N ARG A 67 -5.93 7.50 -9.07
CA ARG A 67 -6.35 6.61 -7.98
C ARG A 67 -6.46 5.16 -8.47
N LEU A 68 -6.12 4.23 -7.60
CA LEU A 68 -6.42 2.80 -7.70
C LEU A 68 -7.09 2.33 -6.41
N TRP A 69 -7.83 1.25 -6.47
CA TRP A 69 -8.49 0.64 -5.34
C TRP A 69 -8.07 -0.82 -5.22
N LEU A 70 -7.47 -1.21 -4.11
CA LEU A 70 -7.22 -2.60 -3.76
C LEU A 70 -8.22 -3.01 -2.69
N GLY A 71 -9.25 -3.74 -3.10
CA GLY A 71 -10.39 -4.04 -2.24
C GLY A 71 -11.06 -2.76 -1.74
N THR A 72 -10.98 -2.53 -0.43
CA THR A 72 -11.58 -1.36 0.25
C THR A 72 -10.62 -0.19 0.41
N GLN A 73 -9.34 -0.34 0.08
CA GLN A 73 -8.30 0.66 0.26
C GLN A 73 -8.05 1.42 -1.04
N MET A 74 -7.99 2.75 -0.95
CA MET A 74 -7.65 3.61 -2.08
C MET A 74 -6.16 3.94 -2.05
N LEU A 75 -5.49 3.64 -3.15
CA LEU A 75 -4.12 4.01 -3.44
C LEU A 75 -4.09 5.19 -4.39
N ILE A 76 -3.08 6.04 -4.24
CA ILE A 76 -2.78 7.11 -5.19
C ILE A 76 -1.46 6.74 -5.84
N VAL A 77 -1.49 6.52 -7.15
CA VAL A 77 -0.31 6.26 -7.97
C VAL A 77 0.21 7.61 -8.44
N ILE A 78 1.48 7.87 -8.15
CA ILE A 78 2.20 9.07 -8.56
C ILE A 78 3.39 8.61 -9.38
N THR A 79 3.55 9.15 -10.58
CA THR A 79 4.66 8.82 -11.48
C THR A 79 5.51 10.02 -11.86
N GLU A 80 5.13 11.23 -11.46
CA GLU A 80 5.93 12.44 -11.67
C GLU A 80 7.12 12.44 -10.69
N PRO A 81 8.38 12.46 -11.17
CA PRO A 81 9.55 12.39 -10.29
C PRO A 81 9.60 13.47 -9.22
N LYS A 82 9.16 14.70 -9.55
CA LYS A 82 9.13 15.83 -8.61
C LYS A 82 8.22 15.56 -7.42
N ASP A 83 7.03 15.00 -7.67
CA ASP A 83 6.06 14.68 -6.62
C ASP A 83 6.54 13.50 -5.76
N ILE A 84 7.16 12.51 -6.40
CA ILE A 84 7.78 11.36 -5.72
C ILE A 84 8.90 11.83 -4.78
N GLU A 85 9.76 12.73 -5.25
CA GLU A 85 10.86 13.27 -4.45
C GLU A 85 10.37 13.98 -3.19
N VAL A 86 9.33 14.82 -3.30
CA VAL A 86 8.71 15.50 -2.15
C VAL A 86 8.21 14.47 -1.11
N LEU A 87 7.56 13.39 -1.56
CA LEU A 87 7.04 12.38 -0.64
C LEU A 87 8.13 11.51 -0.02
N LEU A 88 9.08 11.03 -0.82
CA LEU A 88 10.11 10.08 -0.37
C LEU A 88 11.27 10.74 0.41
N SER A 89 11.53 12.02 0.19
CA SER A 89 12.52 12.78 0.98
C SER A 89 11.98 13.25 2.33
N SER A 90 10.66 13.23 2.52
CA SER A 90 10.02 13.70 3.74
C SER A 90 10.21 12.72 4.90
N ASN A 91 10.75 13.22 6.01
CA ASN A 91 10.80 12.47 7.28
C ASN A 91 9.43 12.40 7.99
N LYS A 92 8.40 13.09 7.47
CA LYS A 92 7.05 13.09 8.03
C LYS A 92 6.23 11.90 7.56
N TYR A 93 6.40 11.46 6.32
CA TYR A 93 5.57 10.43 5.68
C TYR A 93 6.27 9.05 5.68
N ILE A 94 6.74 8.62 6.85
CA ILE A 94 7.50 7.36 7.01
C ILE A 94 6.64 6.17 7.47
N ASP A 95 5.36 6.41 7.75
CA ASP A 95 4.43 5.38 8.18
C ASP A 95 4.22 4.32 7.09
N LYS A 96 4.17 3.06 7.52
CA LYS A 96 3.96 1.93 6.60
C LYS A 96 2.49 1.79 6.30
N SER A 97 2.21 1.55 5.04
CA SER A 97 0.88 1.28 4.55
C SER A 97 0.43 -0.13 4.97
N ILE A 98 -0.87 -0.41 4.87
CA ILE A 98 -1.49 -1.67 5.32
C ILE A 98 -0.90 -2.90 4.63
N GLU A 99 -0.30 -2.74 3.45
CA GLU A 99 0.38 -3.82 2.73
C GLU A 99 1.54 -4.42 3.53
N TYR A 100 2.17 -3.64 4.41
CA TYR A 100 3.24 -4.13 5.29
C TYR A 100 2.70 -5.04 6.41
N ASP A 101 1.42 -4.97 6.75
CA ASP A 101 0.84 -5.82 7.78
C ASP A 101 0.72 -7.28 7.32
N PHE A 102 0.74 -7.54 6.01
CA PHE A 102 0.81 -8.91 5.49
C PHE A 102 2.17 -9.59 5.74
N ILE A 103 3.26 -8.81 5.80
CA ILE A 103 4.61 -9.33 6.04
C ILE A 103 5.05 -9.22 7.50
N ARG A 104 4.37 -8.38 8.30
CA ARG A 104 4.66 -8.17 9.72
C ARG A 104 4.62 -9.46 10.56
N PRO A 105 3.70 -10.43 10.36
CA PRO A 105 3.73 -11.68 11.12
C PRO A 105 5.00 -12.52 10.90
N TRP A 106 5.62 -12.41 9.72
CA TRP A 106 6.83 -13.14 9.39
C TRP A 106 8.10 -12.38 9.80
N LEU A 107 8.19 -11.09 9.44
CA LEU A 107 9.40 -10.28 9.68
C LEU A 107 9.43 -9.57 11.04
N GLY A 108 8.33 -9.63 11.78
CA GLY A 108 8.16 -8.86 13.01
C GLY A 108 8.20 -7.35 12.78
N GLU A 109 8.52 -6.60 13.83
CA GLU A 109 8.70 -5.14 13.78
C GLU A 109 10.17 -4.73 13.64
N GLY A 110 10.71 -4.90 12.43
CA GLY A 110 12.09 -4.59 12.07
C GLY A 110 12.26 -3.27 11.30
N LEU A 111 13.40 -3.09 10.64
CA LEU A 111 13.71 -1.89 9.85
C LEU A 111 12.68 -1.63 8.72
N LEU A 112 12.15 -2.68 8.11
CA LEU A 112 11.21 -2.57 6.99
C LEU A 112 9.78 -2.24 7.43
N THR A 113 9.34 -2.74 8.58
CA THR A 113 7.94 -2.74 9.03
C THR A 113 7.67 -1.75 10.17
N SER A 114 8.70 -1.28 10.87
CA SER A 114 8.59 -0.26 11.92
C SER A 114 8.46 1.16 11.34
N THR A 115 7.92 2.07 12.17
CA THR A 115 7.73 3.49 11.85
C THR A 115 8.27 4.38 12.97
N GLY A 116 8.29 5.70 12.74
CA GLY A 116 8.62 6.70 13.76
C GLY A 116 9.96 6.47 14.45
N ARG A 117 9.98 6.67 15.77
CA ARG A 117 11.20 6.56 16.59
C ARG A 117 11.86 5.18 16.53
N LYS A 118 11.08 4.10 16.50
CA LYS A 118 11.59 2.72 16.44
C LYS A 118 12.37 2.51 15.14
N TRP A 119 11.81 2.95 14.02
CA TRP A 119 12.49 2.92 12.73
C TRP A 119 13.78 3.74 12.73
N HIS A 120 13.77 4.96 13.27
CA HIS A 120 14.97 5.79 13.36
C HIS A 120 16.09 5.13 14.18
N THR A 121 15.76 4.52 15.32
CA THR A 121 16.74 3.80 16.15
C THR A 121 17.34 2.63 15.39
N HIS A 122 16.51 1.77 14.77
CA HIS A 122 17.00 0.63 13.99
C HIS A 122 17.87 1.07 12.81
N ARG A 123 17.45 2.11 12.08
CA ARG A 123 18.22 2.64 10.93
C ARG A 123 19.58 3.18 11.38
N LYS A 124 19.64 3.89 12.50
CA LYS A 124 20.90 4.44 13.04
C LYS A 124 21.91 3.34 13.38
N VAL A 125 21.46 2.22 13.93
CA VAL A 125 22.32 1.09 14.29
C VAL A 125 22.79 0.31 13.07
N ILE A 126 21.92 0.10 12.09
CA ILE A 126 22.19 -0.75 10.91
C ILE A 126 22.99 -0.01 9.83
N THR A 127 22.71 1.27 9.57
CA THR A 127 23.33 2.00 8.44
C THR A 127 24.87 1.90 8.36
N PRO A 128 25.64 1.94 9.47
CA PRO A 128 27.09 1.81 9.43
C PRO A 128 27.60 0.49 8.81
N THR A 129 26.84 -0.61 8.87
CA THR A 129 27.25 -1.91 8.30
C THR A 129 27.26 -1.93 6.78
N PHE A 130 26.62 -0.94 6.15
CA PHE A 130 26.57 -0.75 4.70
C PHE A 130 27.53 0.35 4.22
N HIS A 131 28.51 0.74 5.05
CA HIS A 131 29.54 1.69 4.65
C HIS A 131 30.53 1.03 3.67
N PHE A 132 31.02 1.77 2.67
CA PHE A 132 31.86 1.24 1.57
C PHE A 132 33.03 0.37 2.03
N LYS A 133 33.76 0.78 3.07
CA LYS A 133 34.87 -0.01 3.66
C LYS A 133 34.48 -1.43 4.11
N ILE A 134 33.25 -1.62 4.58
CA ILE A 134 32.74 -2.95 4.96
C ILE A 134 32.30 -3.70 3.71
N LEU A 135 31.65 -3.01 2.77
CA LEU A 135 31.20 -3.60 1.50
C LEU A 135 32.35 -4.13 0.65
N GLU A 136 33.49 -3.43 0.61
CA GLU A 136 34.70 -3.86 -0.11
C GLU A 136 35.22 -5.22 0.39
N GLN A 137 35.07 -5.52 1.68
CA GLN A 137 35.46 -6.82 2.24
C GLN A 137 34.58 -7.97 1.74
N PHE A 138 33.33 -7.68 1.35
CA PHE A 138 32.43 -8.70 0.79
C PHE A 138 32.73 -9.03 -0.67
N VAL A 139 33.49 -8.21 -1.41
CA VAL A 139 33.82 -8.47 -2.82
C VAL A 139 34.59 -9.77 -2.98
N GLU A 140 35.60 -10.00 -2.14
CA GLU A 140 36.38 -11.24 -2.15
C GLU A 140 35.51 -12.46 -1.82
N ILE A 141 34.61 -12.32 -0.83
CA ILE A 141 33.68 -13.39 -0.45
C ILE A 141 32.72 -13.70 -1.62
N PHE A 142 32.19 -12.68 -2.28
CA PHE A 142 31.31 -12.88 -3.43
C PHE A 142 32.02 -13.57 -4.59
N ASP A 143 33.27 -13.21 -4.88
CA ASP A 143 34.08 -13.86 -5.92
C ASP A 143 34.29 -15.34 -5.61
N GLN A 144 34.64 -15.66 -4.36
CA GLN A 144 34.83 -17.05 -3.91
C GLN A 144 33.55 -17.89 -3.97
N GLN A 145 32.38 -17.30 -3.71
CA GLN A 145 31.09 -18.02 -3.69
C GLN A 145 30.36 -18.02 -5.05
N SER A 146 30.90 -17.33 -6.06
CA SER A 146 30.31 -17.27 -7.41
C SER A 146 30.84 -18.36 -8.35
N ASN A 147 31.91 -19.05 -7.96
CA ASN A 147 32.49 -20.21 -8.66
C ASN A 147 32.06 -21.52 -7.99
#